data_AF-A0A838NNC6-F1
#
_entry.id   AF-A0A838NNC6-F1
#
_cell.length_a   1.000
_cell.length_b   1.000
_cell.length_c   1.000
_cell.angle_alpha   90.00
_cell.angle_beta   90.00
_cell.angle_gamma   90.00
#
_symmetry.space_group_name_H-M   'P 1'
#
loop_
_entity.id
_entity.type
_entity.pdbx_description
1 polymer ?
#
loop_
_entity_poly.entity_id
_entity_poly.type
_entity_poly.pdbx_seq_one_letter_code
_entity_poly.pdbx_strand_id
1 'polypeptide(L)' 'LAQTVEDVMVRRLHLYFEHAGRGIGAATKVAEIMGRERGWDEARIAAEAARYVEFARR' A
#
# COMPACT_ATOMS: atom_id res chain seq x y z
N LEU A 1 -13.69 -7.09 1.70
CA LEU A 1 -12.26 -7.38 2.00
C LEU A 1 -11.39 -6.34 1.28
N ALA A 2 -10.25 -5.96 1.86
CA ALA A 2 -9.28 -5.07 1.21
C ALA A 2 -8.62 -5.78 0.02
N GLN A 3 -8.76 -5.26 -1.20
CA GLN A 3 -8.24 -5.83 -2.45
C GLN A 3 -6.95 -5.17 -2.93
N THR A 4 -6.64 -3.96 -2.45
CA THR A 4 -5.46 -3.17 -2.84
C THR A 4 -4.64 -2.73 -1.63
N VAL A 5 -3.39 -2.33 -1.87
CA VAL A 5 -2.54 -1.73 -0.81
C VAL A 5 -3.15 -0.43 -0.29
N GLU A 6 -3.78 0.37 -1.16
CA GLU A 6 -4.49 1.59 -0.78
C GLU A 6 -5.63 1.30 0.21
N ASP A 7 -6.40 0.22 0.01
CA ASP A 7 -7.49 -0.17 0.92
C ASP A 7 -7.00 -0.40 2.35
N VAL A 8 -5.82 -0.99 2.50
CA VAL A 8 -5.20 -1.27 3.80
C VAL A 8 -4.62 0.01 4.39
N MET A 9 -3.80 0.72 3.61
CA MET A 9 -3.04 1.86 4.08
C MET A 9 -3.91 3.08 4.40
N VAL A 10 -4.97 3.32 3.63
CA VAL A 10 -5.85 4.47 3.79
C VAL A 10 -6.98 4.17 4.77
N ARG A 11 -7.69 3.04 4.58
CA ARG A 11 -8.97 2.78 5.29
C ARG A 11 -8.85 1.95 6.56
N ARG A 12 -7.72 1.27 6.79
CA ARG A 12 -7.54 0.39 7.97
C ARG A 12 -6.45 0.86 8.92
N LEU A 13 -5.38 1.47 8.40
CA LEU A 13 -4.34 2.07 9.24
C LEU A 13 -4.63 3.51 9.65
N HIS A 14 -5.50 4.23 8.93
CA HIS A 14 -5.84 5.66 9.16
C HIS A 14 -4.65 6.65 9.11
N LEU A 15 -3.41 6.16 9.01
CA LEU A 15 -2.14 6.88 8.96
C LEU A 15 -2.09 7.96 7.87
N TYR A 16 -2.82 7.74 6.76
CA TYR A 16 -2.96 8.72 5.70
C TYR A 16 -3.56 10.05 6.17
N PHE A 17 -4.57 10.00 7.05
CA PHE A 17 -5.28 11.20 7.52
C PHE A 17 -4.49 11.99 8.55
N GLU A 18 -3.59 11.34 9.28
CA GLU A 18 -2.72 12.00 10.26
C GLU A 18 -1.45 12.55 9.60
N HIS A 19 -0.78 11.74 8.77
CA HIS A 19 0.48 12.10 8.10
C HIS A 19 0.65 11.31 6.78
N ALA A 20 0.04 11.80 5.69
CA ALA A 20 0.07 11.19 4.36
C ALA A 20 1.47 10.72 3.91
N GLY A 21 2.51 11.53 4.15
CA GLY A 21 3.89 11.20 3.77
C GLY A 21 4.54 10.05 4.54
N ARG A 22 4.11 9.75 5.77
CA ARG A 22 4.71 8.66 6.59
C ARG A 22 4.37 7.27 6.07
N GLY A 23 3.26 7.13 5.34
CA GLY A 23 2.87 5.86 4.75
C GLY A 23 3.75 5.43 3.57
N ILE A 24 4.42 6.37 2.90
CA ILE A 24 5.24 6.11 1.70
C ILE A 24 6.34 5.09 1.99
N GLY A 25 7.03 5.22 3.12
CA GLY A 25 8.11 4.29 3.51
C GLY A 25 7.61 2.88 3.82
N ALA A 26 6.33 2.71 4.17
CA ALA A 26 5.73 1.41 4.49
C ALA A 26 5.07 0.73 3.27
N ALA A 27 4.87 1.45 2.16
CA ALA A 27 4.14 0.98 0.98
C ALA A 27 4.65 -0.36 0.44
N THR A 28 5.97 -0.47 0.21
CA THR A 28 6.60 -1.69 -0.29
C THR A 28 6.40 -2.85 0.68
N LYS A 29 6.57 -2.62 2.00
CA LYS A 29 6.46 -3.68 2.98
C LYS A 29 5.05 -4.24 3.08
N VAL A 30 4.05 -3.36 3.01
CA VAL A 30 2.64 -3.77 3.02
C VAL A 30 2.28 -4.50 1.73
N ALA A 31 2.78 -4.05 0.58
CA ALA A 31 2.60 -4.75 -0.70
C ALA A 31 3.19 -6.17 -0.68
N GLU A 32 4.37 -6.37 -0.10
CA GLU A 32 4.97 -7.70 0.08
C GLU A 32 4.10 -8.63 0.95
N ILE A 33 3.59 -8.12 2.08
CA ILE A 33 2.73 -8.90 2.99
C ILE A 33 1.45 -9.31 2.25
N MET A 34 0.78 -8.35 1.60
CA MET A 34 -0.43 -8.64 0.83
C MET A 34 -0.15 -9.59 -0.35
N GLY A 35 1.00 -9.45 -1.01
CA GLY A 35 1.40 -10.29 -2.12
C GLY A 35 1.59 -11.74 -1.72
N ARG A 36 2.25 -12.02 -0.59
CA ARG A 36 2.38 -13.38 -0.06
C ARG A 36 1.04 -14.05 0.23
N GLU A 37 0.13 -13.34 0.90
CA GLU A 37 -1.18 -13.88 1.25
C GLU A 37 -2.09 -14.10 0.03
N ARG A 38 -1.80 -13.43 -1.09
CA ARG A 38 -2.65 -13.43 -2.30
C ARG A 38 -2.02 -14.09 -3.52
N GLY A 39 -0.79 -14.58 -3.41
CA GLY A 39 -0.05 -15.16 -4.53
C GLY A 39 0.27 -14.15 -5.64
N TRP A 40 0.61 -12.91 -5.29
CA TRP A 40 1.05 -11.91 -6.28
C TRP A 40 2.50 -12.13 -6.68
N ASP A 41 2.81 -11.81 -7.94
CA ASP A 41 4.18 -11.73 -8.42
C ASP A 41 4.84 -10.40 -8.03
N GLU A 42 6.15 -10.32 -8.26
CA GLU A 42 6.96 -9.14 -7.96
C GLU A 42 6.49 -7.90 -8.72
N ALA A 43 6.05 -8.08 -9.97
CA ALA A 43 5.56 -6.98 -10.80
C ALA A 43 4.30 -6.34 -10.20
N ARG A 44 3.36 -7.16 -9.71
CA ARG A 44 2.15 -6.69 -9.05
C ARG A 44 2.45 -6.06 -7.69
N ILE A 45 3.37 -6.63 -6.91
CA ILE A 45 3.81 -6.04 -5.64
C ILE A 45 4.36 -4.62 -5.88
N ALA A 46 5.25 -4.45 -6.87
CA ALA A 46 5.82 -3.16 -7.23
C ALA A 46 4.74 -2.17 -7.71
N ALA A 47 3.81 -2.62 -8.54
CA ALA A 47 2.73 -1.78 -9.06
C ALA A 47 1.78 -1.27 -7.96
N GLU A 48 1.44 -2.12 -6.97
CA GLU A 48 0.59 -1.71 -5.85
C GLU A 48 1.29 -0.70 -4.92
N ALA A 49 2.58 -0.91 -4.63
CA ALA A 49 3.37 0.03 -3.84
C ALA A 49 3.47 1.39 -4.53
N ALA A 50 3.82 1.41 -5.83
CA ALA A 50 3.91 2.63 -6.61
C ALA A 50 2.57 3.40 -6.66
N ARG A 51 1.45 2.69 -6.84
CA ARG A 51 0.12 3.31 -6.87
C ARG A 51 -0.21 4.02 -5.56
N TYR A 52 0.11 3.40 -4.42
CA TYR A 52 -0.09 4.04 -3.12
C TYR A 52 0.82 5.26 -2.93
N VAL A 53 2.09 5.18 -3.36
CA VAL A 53 3.01 6.33 -3.26
C VAL A 53 2.52 7.52 -4.09
N GLU A 54 2.04 7.27 -5.30
CA GLU A 54 1.45 8.32 -6.14
C GLU A 54 0.16 8.90 -5.54
N PHE A 55 -0.69 8.06 -4.93
CA PHE A 55 -1.86 8.51 -4.19
C PHE A 55 -1.47 9.42 -3.01
N ALA A 56 -0.49 9.01 -2.21
CA ALA A 56 -0.07 9.72 -0.99
C ALA A 56 0.69 11.05 -1.25
N ARG A 57 1.08 11.31 -2.50
CA ARG A 57 1.77 12.54 -2.93
C ARG A 57 0.82 13.60 -3.50
N ARG A 58 -0.45 13.24 -3.76
CA ARG A 58 -1.50 14.18 -4.17
C ARG A 58 -2.05 14.93 -2.96
#